data_AF-A0A426W249-F1
#
_entry.id   AF-A0A426W249-F1
#
_cell.length_a   1.000
_cell.length_b   1.000
_cell.length_c   1.000
_cell.angle_alpha   90.00
_cell.angle_beta   90.00
_cell.angle_gamma   90.00
#
_symmetry.space_group_name_H-M   'P 1'
#
loop_
_entity.id
_entity.type
_entity.pdbx_description
1 polymer ?
#
loop_
_entity_poly.entity_id
_entity_poly.type
_entity_poly.pdbx_seq_one_letter_code
_entity_poly.pdbx_strand_id
1 'polypeptide(L)'
;MDASSKSYIETVSRHCYSQLTYYQFNTSTLKVSEQYRAGRLSALKYVSELTFRYLQEEKRLREEFRQKLIEQMKLHTALQDGEYKNGLYDGLNEMLNVKS
;
A
#
# COMPACT_ATOMS: atom_id res chain seq x y z
N MET A 1 11.97 -7.41 13.19
CA MET A 1 11.90 -6.31 12.22
C MET A 1 10.46 -6.19 11.81
N ASP A 2 9.76 -5.16 12.28
CA ASP A 2 8.38 -4.93 11.88
C ASP A 2 8.37 -4.44 10.43
N ALA A 3 8.03 -5.35 9.52
CA ALA A 3 7.92 -5.02 8.10
C ALA A 3 6.80 -3.99 7.91
N SER A 4 7.02 -2.97 7.08
CA SER A 4 5.99 -1.99 6.76
C SER A 4 4.74 -2.69 6.21
N SER A 5 3.57 -2.06 6.39
CA SER A 5 2.30 -2.59 5.86
C SER A 5 2.42 -2.96 4.38
N LYS A 6 3.10 -2.13 3.58
CA LYS A 6 3.38 -2.40 2.18
C LYS A 6 4.21 -3.68 1.99
N SER A 7 5.33 -3.82 2.71
CA SER A 7 6.21 -5.00 2.62
C SER A 7 5.49 -6.29 3.02
N TYR A 8 4.64 -6.23 4.05
CA TYR A 8 3.77 -7.33 4.45
C TYR A 8 2.81 -7.72 3.33
N ILE A 9 2.06 -6.75 2.77
CA ILE A 9 1.08 -7.01 1.71
C ILE A 9 1.75 -7.53 0.43
N GLU A 10 2.90 -6.99 0.04
CA GLU A 10 3.68 -7.49 -1.10
C GLU A 10 4.18 -8.92 -0.89
N THR A 11 4.53 -9.27 0.35
CA THR A 11 4.94 -10.65 0.69
C THR A 11 3.77 -11.62 0.58
N VAL A 12 2.59 -11.25 1.09
CA VAL A 12 1.36 -12.04 0.92
C VAL A 12 0.98 -12.17 -0.56
N SER A 13 1.09 -11.08 -1.32
CA SER A 13 0.78 -11.05 -2.75
C SER A 13 1.69 -12.00 -3.55
N ARG A 14 3.01 -11.96 -3.31
CA ARG A 14 3.98 -12.88 -3.92
C ARG A 14 3.69 -14.34 -3.57
N HIS A 15 3.37 -14.61 -2.31
CA HIS A 15 3.00 -15.95 -1.87
C HIS A 15 1.73 -16.44 -2.59
N CYS A 16 0.69 -15.60 -2.68
CA CYS A 16 -0.54 -15.94 -3.38
C CYS A 16 -0.30 -16.24 -4.86
N TYR A 17 0.53 -15.44 -5.54
CA TYR A 17 0.88 -15.68 -6.94
C TYR A 17 1.55 -17.04 -7.15
N SER A 18 2.54 -17.38 -6.31
CA SER A 18 3.21 -18.68 -6.36
C SER A 18 2.22 -19.84 -6.14
N GLN A 19 1.33 -19.70 -5.15
CA GLN A 19 0.35 -20.73 -4.83
C GLN A 19 -0.75 -20.87 -5.89
N LEU A 20 -1.19 -19.78 -6.52
CA LEU A 20 -2.14 -19.81 -7.63
C LEU A 20 -1.58 -20.64 -8.77
N THR A 21 -0.36 -20.32 -9.22
CA THR A 21 0.35 -21.07 -10.26
C THR A 21 0.47 -22.55 -9.86
N TYR A 22 0.85 -22.83 -8.62
CA TYR A 22 1.00 -24.20 -8.12
C TYR A 22 -0.31 -25.01 -8.22
N TYR A 23 -1.41 -24.49 -7.67
CA TYR A 23 -2.69 -25.20 -7.66
C TYR A 23 -3.42 -25.17 -9.01
N GLN A 24 -3.12 -24.21 -9.88
CA GLN A 24 -3.78 -24.09 -11.18
C GLN A 24 -3.17 -25.03 -12.22
N PHE A 25 -1.84 -25.22 -12.21
CA PHE A 25 -1.16 -25.97 -13.27
C PHE A 25 -0.71 -27.37 -12.87
N ASN A 26 -0.48 -27.66 -11.58
CA ASN A 26 -0.10 -29.01 -11.14
C ASN A 26 -1.35 -29.89 -10.91
N THR A 27 -2.09 -30.23 -11.96
CA THR A 27 -3.30 -31.04 -11.85
C THR A 27 -3.02 -32.54 -11.75
N SER A 28 -1.96 -33.03 -12.39
CA SER A 28 -1.58 -34.44 -12.44
C SER A 28 -0.62 -34.90 -11.32
N THR A 29 0.28 -34.02 -10.89
CA THR A 29 1.31 -34.33 -9.89
C THR A 29 0.84 -34.09 -8.45
N LEU A 30 -0.02 -33.09 -8.25
CA LEU A 30 -0.57 -32.77 -6.93
C LEU A 30 -1.79 -33.63 -6.62
N LYS A 31 -1.62 -34.58 -5.70
CA LYS A 31 -2.67 -35.49 -5.24
C LYS A 31 -3.58 -34.84 -4.21
N VAL A 32 -4.53 -34.03 -4.68
CA VAL A 32 -5.62 -33.44 -3.87
C VAL A 32 -6.95 -33.62 -4.60
N SER A 33 -8.07 -33.60 -3.87
CA SER A 33 -9.39 -33.62 -4.50
C SER A 33 -9.65 -32.34 -5.30
N GLU A 34 -10.51 -32.44 -6.31
CA GLU A 34 -10.93 -31.28 -7.10
C GLU A 34 -11.61 -30.21 -6.25
N GLN A 35 -12.46 -30.62 -5.29
CA GLN A 35 -13.12 -29.70 -4.36
C GLN A 35 -12.12 -28.94 -3.49
N TYR A 36 -11.09 -29.62 -2.96
CA TYR A 36 -10.03 -28.96 -2.19
C TYR A 36 -9.26 -27.96 -3.04
N ARG A 37 -8.89 -28.35 -4.26
CA ARG A 37 -8.20 -27.47 -5.22
C ARG A 37 -9.04 -26.24 -5.55
N ALA A 38 -10.33 -26.42 -5.82
CA ALA A 38 -11.25 -25.34 -6.10
C ALA A 38 -11.34 -24.37 -4.90
N GLY A 39 -11.44 -24.89 -3.67
CA GLY A 39 -11.43 -24.07 -2.46
C GLY A 39 -10.14 -23.26 -2.29
N ARG A 40 -8.97 -23.88 -2.52
CA ARG A 40 -7.67 -23.19 -2.49
C ARG A 40 -7.59 -22.08 -3.53
N LEU A 41 -7.97 -22.36 -4.78
CA LEU A 41 -7.95 -21.36 -5.85
C LEU A 41 -8.89 -20.19 -5.57
N SER A 42 -10.09 -20.46 -5.05
CA SER A 42 -11.04 -19.41 -4.64
C SER A 42 -10.49 -18.52 -3.53
N ALA A 43 -9.92 -19.12 -2.47
CA ALA A 43 -9.31 -18.37 -1.38
C ALA A 43 -8.13 -17.51 -1.88
N LEU A 44 -7.28 -18.06 -2.74
CA LEU A 44 -6.14 -17.34 -3.27
C LEU A 44 -6.56 -16.16 -4.16
N LYS A 45 -7.58 -16.32 -5.01
CA LYS A 45 -8.14 -15.21 -5.80
C LYS A 45 -8.68 -14.10 -4.92
N TYR A 46 -9.45 -14.46 -3.90
CA TYR A 46 -9.98 -13.50 -2.92
C TYR A 46 -8.86 -12.72 -2.22
N VAL A 47 -7.82 -13.41 -1.75
CA VAL A 47 -6.68 -12.75 -1.10
C VAL A 47 -5.92 -11.87 -2.10
N SER A 48 -5.72 -12.30 -3.34
CA SER A 48 -5.09 -11.47 -4.37
C SER A 48 -5.83 -10.15 -4.59
N GLU A 49 -7.17 -10.19 -4.69
CA GLU A 49 -7.99 -8.98 -4.78
C GLU A 49 -7.83 -8.06 -3.56
N LEU A 50 -7.83 -8.63 -2.35
CA LEU A 50 -7.59 -7.87 -1.12
C LEU A 50 -6.21 -7.21 -1.13
N THR A 51 -5.15 -7.95 -1.47
CA THR A 51 -3.79 -7.38 -1.52
C THR A 51 -3.71 -6.22 -2.51
N PHE A 52 -4.35 -6.35 -3.68
CA PHE A 52 -4.41 -5.26 -4.64
C PHE A 52 -5.12 -4.02 -4.07
N ARG A 53 -6.29 -4.20 -3.45
CA ARG A 53 -7.04 -3.09 -2.83
C ARG A 53 -6.22 -2.36 -1.77
N TYR A 54 -5.60 -3.10 -0.84
CA TYR A 54 -4.83 -2.48 0.24
C TYR A 54 -3.54 -1.81 -0.23
N LEU A 55 -2.91 -2.31 -1.30
CA LEU A 55 -1.77 -1.60 -1.92
C LEU A 55 -2.21 -0.29 -2.58
N GLN A 56 -3.41 -0.23 -3.17
CA GLN A 56 -3.94 1.03 -3.69
C GLN A 56 -4.31 1.99 -2.56
N GLU A 57 -4.89 1.47 -1.48
CA GLU A 57 -5.23 2.28 -0.31
C GLU A 57 -3.99 2.88 0.36
N GLU A 58 -2.89 2.12 0.48
CA GLU A 58 -1.62 2.65 1.00
C GLU A 58 -1.08 3.81 0.14
N LYS A 59 -1.12 3.67 -1.19
CA LYS A 59 -0.77 4.77 -2.11
C LYS A 59 -1.69 5.97 -1.94
N ARG A 60 -2.99 5.74 -1.82
CA ARG A 60 -4.00 6.79 -1.62
C ARG A 60 -3.75 7.55 -0.33
N LEU A 61 -3.49 6.84 0.78
CA LEU A 61 -3.19 7.43 2.07
C LEU A 61 -1.93 8.30 2.02
N ARG A 62 -0.87 7.82 1.34
CA ARG A 62 0.36 8.61 1.15
C ARG A 62 0.10 9.90 0.40
N GLU A 63 -0.67 9.84 -0.69
CA GLU A 63 -1.01 11.03 -1.47
C GLU A 63 -1.91 11.98 -0.69
N GLU A 64 -2.93 11.46 -0.01
CA GLU A 64 -3.84 12.24 0.84
C GLU A 64 -3.07 13.00 1.93
N PHE A 65 -2.13 12.33 2.60
CA PHE A 65 -1.28 12.96 3.60
C PHE A 65 -0.43 14.10 3.00
N ARG A 66 0.19 13.86 1.83
CA ARG A 66 0.96 14.89 1.10
C ARG A 66 0.08 16.09 0.74
N GLN A 67 -1.14 15.85 0.23
CA GLN A 67 -2.07 16.92 -0.11
C GLN A 67 -2.49 17.72 1.12
N LYS A 68 -2.71 17.06 2.27
CA LYS A 68 -3.02 17.75 3.53
C LYS A 68 -1.90 18.70 3.97
N LEU A 69 -0.63 18.32 3.81
CA LEU A 69 0.50 19.22 4.09
C LEU A 69 0.48 20.45 3.17
N ILE A 70 0.22 20.27 1.88
CA ILE A 70 0.10 21.37 0.91
C ILE A 70 -1.10 22.27 1.24
N GLU A 71 -2.23 21.69 1.64
CA GLU A 71 -3.41 22.44 2.10
C GLU A 71 -3.08 23.32 3.31
N GLN A 72 -2.31 22.82 4.28
CA GLN A 72 -1.85 23.63 5.42
C GLN A 72 -1.01 24.83 4.96
N MET A 73 -0.08 24.63 4.03
CA MET A 73 0.68 25.75 3.44
C MET A 73 -0.25 26.78 2.79
N LYS A 74 -1.26 26.33 2.04
CA LYS A 74 -2.23 27.21 1.37
C LYS A 74 -3.07 28.02 2.36
N LEU A 75 -3.54 27.40 3.45
CA LEU A 75 -4.32 28.10 4.49
C LEU A 75 -3.53 29.26 5.13
N HIS A 76 -2.22 29.12 5.21
CA HIS A 76 -1.32 30.11 5.80
C HIS A 76 -0.76 31.12 4.79
N THR A 77 -1.23 31.11 3.54
CA THR A 77 -0.80 32.08 2.52
C THR A 77 -1.14 33.53 2.91
N ALA A 78 -2.26 33.73 3.62
CA ALA A 78 -2.72 35.03 4.08
C ALA A 78 -1.97 35.57 5.32
N LEU A 79 -1.03 34.79 5.89
CA LEU A 79 -0.18 35.30 6.96
C LEU A 79 0.70 36.44 6.43
N GLN A 80 0.88 37.46 7.28
CA GLN A 80 1.84 38.52 7.02
C GLN A 80 3.24 37.93 6.89
N ASP A 81 4.00 38.46 5.93
CA ASP A 81 5.38 38.03 5.73
C ASP A 81 6.23 38.36 6.97
N GLY A 82 7.01 37.39 7.42
CA GLY A 82 7.83 37.48 8.62
C GLY A 82 8.36 36.12 9.07
N GLU A 83 9.20 36.14 10.10
CA GLU A 83 9.93 34.96 10.61
C GLU A 83 9.01 33.77 10.92
N TYR A 84 7.80 34.02 11.46
CA TYR A 84 6.83 32.96 11.73
C TYR A 84 6.37 32.25 10.46
N LYS A 85 6.02 33.00 9.41
CA LYS A 85 5.58 32.44 8.13
C LYS A 85 6.72 31.66 7.48
N ASN A 86 7.94 32.20 7.53
CA ASN A 86 9.12 31.51 7.01
C ASN A 86 9.36 30.18 7.72
N GLY A 87 9.40 30.18 9.05
CA GLY A 87 9.60 28.95 9.83
C GLY A 87 8.49 27.90 9.61
N LEU A 88 7.24 28.34 9.47
CA LEU A 88 6.12 27.44 9.15
C LEU A 88 6.27 26.81 7.75
N TYR A 89 6.65 27.60 6.76
CA TYR A 89 6.86 27.10 5.39
C TYR A 89 8.08 26.19 5.31
N ASP A 90 9.18 26.53 5.97
CA ASP A 90 10.38 25.70 6.03
C ASP A 90 10.08 24.33 6.64
N GLY A 91 9.39 24.29 7.79
CA GLY A 91 9.02 23.04 8.43
C GLY A 91 8.08 22.18 7.57
N LEU A 92 7.05 22.78 6.95
CA LEU A 92 6.14 22.04 6.07
C LEU A 92 6.84 21.54 4.79
N ASN A 93 7.74 22.34 4.21
CA ASN A 93 8.54 21.95 3.05
C ASN A 93 9.53 20.84 3.40
N GLU A 94 10.13 20.87 4.59
CA GLU A 94 11.00 19.80 5.07
C GLU A 94 10.23 18.47 5.08
N MET A 95 9.03 18.45 5.69
CA MET A 95 8.19 17.25 5.75
C MET A 95 7.77 16.73 4.38
N LEU A 96 7.53 17.61 3.40
CA LEU A 96 7.20 17.22 2.01
C LEU A 96 8.37 16.57 1.26
N ASN A 97 9.60 16.83 1.70
CA ASN A 97 10.84 16.40 1.05
C ASN A 97 11.60 15.32 1.83
N VAL A 98 11.06 14.85 2.96
CA VAL A 98 11.59 13.69 3.68
C VAL A 98 11.65 12.50 2.73
N LYS A 99 12.85 11.96 2.52
CA LYS A 99 13.05 10.76 1.70
C LYS A 99 12.63 9.53 2.50
N SER A 100 11.74 8.74 1.92
CA SER A 100 11.35 7.39 2.36
C SER A 100 12.35 6.34 1.88
#